data_AF-K0IC13-F1
#
_entry.id   AF-K0IC13-F1
#
_cell.length_a   1.000
_cell.length_b   1.000
_cell.length_c   1.000
_cell.angle_alpha   90.00
_cell.angle_beta   90.00
_cell.angle_gamma   90.00
#
_symmetry.space_group_name_H-M   'P 1'
#
loop_
_entity.id
_entity.type
_entity.pdbx_description
1 polymer ?
#
loop_
_entity_poly.entity_id
_entity_poly.type
_entity_poly.pdbx_seq_one_letter_code
_entity_poly.pdbx_strand_id
1 'polypeptide(L)'
;MTADTVCVILEERKDMFVLILQGKVQTVPLTPYTEVKYRHFNGNRIAYRFSEEMQVQETYDDGIFNCSYKTAQMQIRKRDAVAEAILQHYGCGSTSAYERLFLQEYADRNCIDLLKFMLAGYRQRLRFEEKSTDDEAIYIEDNFKVDRHGNAYVKDEHGYRRICIVVKGSLSETCVETPIGRVSLDETALTILAKTMFLLNPNLEDEVFRRQMPSRMLAALEEQSQEGMPFWPRLNFFPDKTMIE
;
A
#
# COMPACT_ATOMS: atom_id res chain seq x y z
N MET A 1 3.02 30.05 24.42
CA MET A 1 2.79 31.15 23.47
C MET A 1 4.02 31.25 22.59
N THR A 2 4.03 30.55 21.46
CA THR A 2 5.09 30.69 20.45
C THR A 2 4.83 31.97 19.67
N ALA A 3 5.85 32.81 19.49
CA ALA A 3 5.75 34.00 18.66
C ALA A 3 5.24 33.59 17.27
N ASP A 4 4.10 34.16 16.84
CA ASP A 4 3.58 33.92 15.50
C ASP A 4 4.68 34.27 14.49
N THR A 5 5.01 33.32 13.62
CA THR A 5 5.98 33.59 12.56
C THR A 5 5.33 34.61 11.64
N VAL A 6 5.85 35.83 11.62
CA VAL A 6 5.40 36.86 10.69
C VAL A 6 5.94 36.47 9.31
N CYS A 7 5.06 35.90 8.49
CA CYS A 7 5.28 35.67 7.07
C CYS A 7 4.49 36.71 6.26
N VAL A 8 5.17 37.41 5.35
CA VAL A 8 4.54 38.34 4.42
C VAL A 8 4.99 38.00 3.01
N ILE A 9 4.06 37.66 2.11
CA ILE A 9 4.35 37.48 0.69
C ILE A 9 4.51 38.88 0.08
N LEU A 10 5.71 39.17 -0.43
CA LEU A 10 6.03 40.46 -1.08
C LEU A 10 5.69 40.42 -2.57
N GLU A 11 6.01 39.31 -3.22
CA GLU A 11 5.85 39.14 -4.66
C GLU A 11 5.59 37.66 -4.97
N GLU A 12 4.67 37.41 -5.90
CA GLU A 12 4.46 36.10 -6.50
C GLU A 12 4.96 36.15 -7.95
N ARG A 13 5.86 35.23 -8.28
CA ARG A 13 6.39 35.03 -9.61
C ARG A 13 5.90 33.69 -10.15
N LYS A 14 6.19 33.43 -11.42
CA LYS A 14 5.73 32.22 -12.12
C LYS A 14 6.08 30.92 -11.39
N ASP A 15 7.23 30.85 -10.72
CA ASP A 15 7.79 29.64 -10.12
C ASP A 15 8.27 29.83 -8.68
N MET A 16 8.01 30.98 -8.05
CA MET A 16 8.44 31.27 -6.69
C MET A 16 7.63 32.35 -5.98
N PHE A 17 7.62 32.27 -4.64
CA PHE A 17 7.28 33.42 -3.79
C PHE A 17 8.55 34.14 -3.34
N VAL A 18 8.50 35.46 -3.33
CA VAL A 18 9.41 36.33 -2.58
C VAL A 18 8.66 36.74 -1.31
N LEU A 19 9.21 36.40 -0.14
CA LEU A 19 8.53 36.61 1.14
C LEU A 19 9.49 37.12 2.22
N ILE A 20 8.94 37.78 3.23
CA ILE A 20 9.65 38.06 4.49
C ILE A 20 9.27 36.95 5.47
N LEU A 21 10.25 36.17 5.90
CA LEU A 21 10.10 35.15 6.94
C LEU A 21 11.06 35.48 8.08
N GLN A 22 10.52 35.64 9.30
CA GLN A 22 11.34 35.96 10.48
C GLN A 22 12.25 37.19 10.26
N GLY A 23 11.72 38.21 9.59
CA GLY A 23 12.45 39.45 9.29
C GLY A 23 13.49 39.37 8.18
N LYS A 24 13.61 38.23 7.48
CA LYS A 24 14.53 38.05 6.35
C LYS A 24 13.76 37.86 5.05
N VAL A 25 14.22 38.51 3.99
CA VAL A 25 13.74 38.24 2.63
C VAL A 25 14.23 36.87 2.19
N GLN A 26 13.32 36.02 1.71
CA GLN A 26 13.60 34.69 1.20
C GLN A 26 12.82 34.46 -0.10
N THR A 27 13.36 33.58 -0.93
CA THR A 27 12.69 33.06 -2.13
C THR A 27 12.41 31.59 -1.95
N VAL A 28 11.16 31.16 -2.13
CA VAL A 28 10.76 29.76 -2.03
C VAL A 28 10.13 29.30 -3.34
N PRO A 29 10.39 28.07 -3.82
CA PRO A 29 9.74 27.54 -5.00
C PRO A 29 8.22 27.54 -4.83
N LEU A 30 7.47 27.81 -5.89
CA LEU A 30 6.01 27.74 -5.90
C LEU A 30 5.56 26.30 -6.14
N THR A 31 5.42 25.53 -5.05
CA THR A 31 4.82 24.19 -5.02
C THR A 31 3.49 24.20 -4.28
N PRO A 32 2.61 23.20 -4.45
CA PRO A 32 1.38 23.08 -3.68
C PRO A 32 1.60 23.21 -2.17
N TYR A 33 2.65 22.56 -1.65
CA TYR A 33 3.01 22.66 -0.24
C TYR A 33 3.35 24.11 0.18
N THR A 34 4.20 24.81 -0.57
CA THR A 34 4.57 26.19 -0.22
C THR A 34 3.41 27.16 -0.37
N GLU A 35 2.51 26.93 -1.32
CA GLU A 35 1.29 27.71 -1.47
C GLU A 35 0.42 27.57 -0.22
N VAL A 36 0.12 26.34 0.21
CA VAL A 36 -0.64 26.11 1.45
C VAL A 36 0.10 26.74 2.65
N LYS A 37 1.38 26.44 2.83
CA LYS A 37 2.17 26.88 3.99
C LYS A 37 2.18 28.40 4.13
N TYR A 38 2.48 29.14 3.07
CA TYR A 38 2.71 30.58 3.17
C TYR A 38 1.46 31.40 2.90
N ARG A 39 0.57 30.98 1.99
CA ARG A 39 -0.65 31.73 1.66
C ARG A 39 -1.78 31.49 2.65
N HIS A 40 -1.93 30.26 3.15
CA HIS A 40 -3.05 29.89 4.01
C HIS A 40 -2.66 29.78 5.49
N PHE A 41 -1.39 29.47 5.79
CA PHE A 41 -0.92 29.24 7.16
C PHE A 41 0.17 30.23 7.62
N ASN A 42 0.50 31.25 6.82
CA ASN A 42 1.48 32.29 7.16
C ASN A 42 2.84 31.74 7.62
N GLY A 43 3.31 30.65 7.01
CA GLY A 43 4.58 30.01 7.36
C GLY A 43 4.52 29.14 8.63
N ASN A 44 3.39 29.09 9.33
CA ASN A 44 3.20 28.23 10.49
C ASN A 44 2.92 26.78 10.06
N ARG A 45 3.03 25.85 11.01
CA ARG A 45 2.68 24.44 10.78
C ARG A 45 1.25 24.30 10.27
N ILE A 46 1.07 23.49 9.23
CA ILE A 46 -0.23 23.25 8.63
C ILE A 46 -1.04 22.33 9.56
N ALA A 47 -2.21 22.80 9.99
CA ALA A 47 -3.21 21.99 10.68
C ALA A 47 -4.56 22.22 9.99
N TYR A 48 -5.04 21.19 9.29
CA TYR A 48 -6.22 21.31 8.43
C TYR A 48 -7.21 20.18 8.68
N ARG A 49 -8.49 20.54 8.76
CA ARG A 49 -9.61 19.60 8.93
C ARG A 49 -10.45 19.65 7.65
N PHE A 50 -10.49 18.52 6.95
CA PHE A 50 -11.36 18.32 5.78
C PHE A 50 -12.80 18.01 6.24
N SER A 51 -12.93 17.17 7.28
CA SER A 51 -14.22 16.79 7.88
C SER A 51 -14.02 16.34 9.34
N GLU A 52 -15.08 15.87 10.00
CA GLU A 52 -14.96 15.29 11.34
C GLU A 52 -14.00 14.08 11.37
N GLU A 53 -13.99 13.28 10.30
CA GLU A 53 -13.20 12.05 10.18
C GLU A 53 -11.86 12.23 9.46
N MET A 54 -11.61 13.40 8.87
CA MET A 54 -10.45 13.64 8.00
C MET A 54 -9.70 14.90 8.43
N GLN A 55 -8.47 14.73 8.92
CA GLN A 55 -7.61 15.84 9.33
C GLN A 55 -6.14 15.52 9.07
N VAL A 56 -5.36 16.57 8.89
CA VAL A 56 -3.91 16.52 8.75
C VAL A 56 -3.27 17.55 9.66
N GLN A 57 -2.15 17.16 10.25
CA GLN A 57 -1.33 18.06 11.03
C GLN A 57 0.13 17.81 10.68
N GLU A 58 0.78 18.81 10.12
CA GLU A 58 2.21 18.81 9.86
C GLU A 58 2.98 18.60 11.18
N THR A 59 4.03 17.79 11.18
CA THR A 59 4.90 17.57 12.35
C THR A 59 5.82 18.77 12.57
N TYR A 60 6.83 18.63 13.44
CA TYR A 60 7.88 19.65 13.56
C TYR A 60 8.88 19.60 12.39
N ASP A 61 8.88 18.51 11.63
CA ASP A 61 9.66 18.36 10.42
C ASP A 61 8.78 18.76 9.22
N ASP A 62 9.17 19.84 8.54
CA ASP A 62 8.40 20.37 7.41
C ASP A 62 8.15 19.30 6.33
N GLY A 63 6.90 19.21 5.88
CA GLY A 63 6.48 18.25 4.87
C GLY A 63 6.21 16.82 5.34
N ILE A 64 6.28 16.55 6.64
CA ILE A 64 5.77 15.30 7.24
C ILE A 64 4.44 15.59 7.91
N PHE A 65 3.40 14.81 7.61
CA PHE A 65 2.05 15.04 8.13
C PHE A 65 1.56 13.85 8.94
N ASN A 66 1.10 14.10 10.16
CA ASN A 66 0.22 13.20 10.88
C ASN A 66 -1.17 13.30 10.25
N CYS A 67 -1.56 12.29 9.49
CA CYS A 67 -2.83 12.22 8.79
C CYS A 67 -3.77 11.27 9.53
N SER A 68 -5.06 11.60 9.59
CA SER A 68 -6.10 10.67 10.04
C SER A 68 -7.25 10.58 9.05
N TYR A 69 -7.79 9.37 8.92
CA TYR A 69 -9.01 9.11 8.17
C TYR A 69 -9.83 8.05 8.91
N LYS A 70 -11.05 8.40 9.31
CA LYS A 70 -11.92 7.57 10.16
C LYS A 70 -11.17 7.14 11.43
N THR A 71 -10.93 5.85 11.61
CA THR A 71 -10.29 5.28 12.80
C THR A 71 -8.78 5.10 12.65
N ALA A 72 -8.21 5.33 11.45
CA ALA A 72 -6.78 5.14 11.22
C ALA A 72 -5.99 6.45 11.28
N GLN A 73 -4.73 6.33 11.69
CA GLN A 73 -3.76 7.42 11.71
C GLN A 73 -2.43 6.93 11.15
N MET A 74 -1.76 7.77 10.37
CA MET A 74 -0.41 7.47 9.87
C MET A 74 0.35 8.73 9.48
N GLN A 75 1.68 8.64 9.44
CA GLN A 75 2.53 9.74 8.96
C GLN A 75 2.75 9.69 7.46
N ILE A 76 2.21 10.62 6.68
CA ILE A 76 2.42 10.70 5.23
C ILE A 76 3.53 11.70 4.92
N ARG A 77 4.53 11.29 4.12
CA ARG A 77 5.71 12.09 3.75
C ARG A 77 5.63 12.67 2.32
N LYS A 78 4.44 12.65 1.72
CA LYS A 78 4.14 13.19 0.39
C LYS A 78 3.55 14.59 0.50
N ARG A 79 4.38 15.57 0.91
CA ARG A 79 3.92 16.93 1.27
C ARG A 79 3.09 17.63 0.20
N ASP A 80 3.49 17.53 -1.07
CA ASP A 80 2.79 18.21 -2.15
C ASP A 80 1.45 17.54 -2.45
N ALA A 81 1.35 16.21 -2.37
CA ALA A 81 0.07 15.51 -2.52
C ALA A 81 -0.93 15.83 -1.39
N VAL A 82 -0.44 15.97 -0.14
CA VAL A 82 -1.28 16.43 0.99
C VAL A 82 -1.76 17.86 0.74
N ALA A 83 -0.88 18.74 0.31
CA ALA A 83 -1.20 20.13 0.04
C ALA A 83 -2.15 20.30 -1.15
N GLU A 84 -1.98 19.54 -2.23
CA GLU A 84 -2.92 19.48 -3.36
C GLU A 84 -4.32 19.08 -2.90
N ALA A 85 -4.43 18.11 -1.99
CA ALA A 85 -5.71 17.73 -1.42
C ALA A 85 -6.34 18.89 -0.63
N ILE A 86 -5.56 19.61 0.18
CA ILE A 86 -6.02 20.80 0.92
C ILE A 86 -6.51 21.88 -0.06
N LEU A 87 -5.74 22.18 -1.11
CA LEU A 87 -6.10 23.18 -2.13
C LEU A 87 -7.37 22.77 -2.90
N GLN A 88 -7.52 21.49 -3.25
CA GLN A 88 -8.74 20.97 -3.86
C GLN A 88 -9.94 21.19 -2.94
N HIS A 89 -9.80 20.89 -1.65
CA HIS A 89 -10.87 21.07 -0.68
C HIS A 89 -11.21 22.57 -0.50
N TYR A 90 -10.23 23.47 -0.48
CA TYR A 90 -10.49 24.91 -0.51
C TYR A 90 -11.27 25.35 -1.75
N GLY A 91 -10.92 24.83 -2.92
CA GLY A 91 -11.51 25.25 -4.20
C GLY A 91 -12.94 24.74 -4.44
N CYS A 92 -13.25 23.51 -3.98
CA CYS A 92 -14.52 22.87 -4.33
C CYS A 92 -15.17 22.04 -3.20
N GLY A 93 -14.60 22.04 -2.00
CA GLY A 93 -15.08 21.23 -0.87
C GLY A 93 -14.91 19.72 -1.05
N SER A 94 -14.23 19.25 -2.11
CA SER A 94 -14.03 17.82 -2.34
C SER A 94 -12.95 17.25 -1.43
N THR A 95 -13.25 16.11 -0.80
CA THR A 95 -12.32 15.33 0.03
C THR A 95 -11.63 14.19 -0.74
N SER A 96 -11.97 14.02 -2.02
CA SER A 96 -11.59 12.85 -2.83
C SER A 96 -10.08 12.67 -3.02
N ALA A 97 -9.30 13.75 -3.18
CA ALA A 97 -7.85 13.63 -3.26
C ALA A 97 -7.24 13.13 -1.95
N TYR A 98 -7.72 13.65 -0.81
CA TYR A 98 -7.24 13.21 0.50
C TYR A 98 -7.58 11.75 0.77
N GLU A 99 -8.82 11.34 0.50
CA GLU A 99 -9.26 9.95 0.67
C GLU A 99 -8.42 8.99 -0.16
N ARG A 100 -8.21 9.26 -1.45
CA ARG A 100 -7.39 8.41 -2.32
C ARG A 100 -5.95 8.33 -1.83
N LEU A 101 -5.35 9.46 -1.46
CA LEU A 101 -3.99 9.50 -0.93
C LEU A 101 -3.87 8.65 0.34
N PHE A 102 -4.82 8.80 1.27
CA PHE A 102 -4.81 8.07 2.53
C PHE A 102 -5.00 6.57 2.30
N LEU A 103 -5.97 6.16 1.48
CA LEU A 103 -6.21 4.74 1.17
C LEU A 103 -5.01 4.10 0.48
N GLN A 104 -4.34 4.80 -0.43
CA GLN A 104 -3.13 4.31 -1.10
C GLN A 104 -1.98 4.10 -0.11
N GLU A 105 -1.70 5.08 0.76
CA GLU A 105 -0.67 4.97 1.79
C GLU A 105 -1.00 3.88 2.82
N TYR A 106 -2.29 3.69 3.11
CA TYR A 106 -2.75 2.64 4.01
C TYR A 106 -2.52 1.26 3.40
N ALA A 107 -2.86 1.09 2.11
CA ALA A 107 -2.68 -0.17 1.40
C ALA A 107 -1.20 -0.59 1.36
N ASP A 108 -0.30 0.33 1.01
CA ASP A 108 1.13 0.07 0.94
C ASP A 108 1.70 -0.39 2.30
N ARG A 109 1.35 0.33 3.39
CA ARG A 109 1.87 0.02 4.74
C ARG A 109 1.28 -1.23 5.36
N ASN A 110 0.08 -1.61 4.96
CA ASN A 110 -0.65 -2.73 5.55
C ASN A 110 -0.84 -3.86 4.54
N CYS A 111 -0.06 -3.90 3.46
CA CYS A 111 -0.23 -4.85 2.37
C CYS A 111 -0.34 -6.31 2.87
N ILE A 112 0.62 -6.77 3.67
CA ILE A 112 0.59 -8.14 4.22
C ILE A 112 -0.61 -8.37 5.14
N ASP A 113 -0.99 -7.38 5.96
CA ASP A 113 -2.14 -7.49 6.85
C ASP A 113 -3.46 -7.53 6.06
N LEU A 114 -3.59 -6.79 4.97
CA LEU A 114 -4.71 -6.88 4.03
C LEU A 114 -4.76 -8.27 3.38
N LEU A 115 -3.61 -8.83 3.00
CA LEU A 115 -3.52 -10.18 2.44
C LEU A 115 -3.86 -11.27 3.46
N LYS A 116 -3.61 -11.08 4.76
CA LYS A 116 -4.05 -12.00 5.82
C LYS A 116 -5.57 -12.19 5.84
N PHE A 117 -6.34 -11.14 5.52
CA PHE A 117 -7.80 -11.25 5.42
C PHE A 117 -8.20 -12.08 4.20
N MET A 118 -7.60 -11.81 3.04
CA MET A 118 -7.87 -12.54 1.79
C MET A 118 -7.50 -14.02 1.87
N LEU A 119 -6.44 -14.34 2.60
CA LEU A 119 -5.89 -15.68 2.76
C LEU A 119 -6.40 -16.39 4.02
N ALA A 120 -7.44 -15.86 4.67
CA ALA A 120 -7.93 -16.39 5.95
C ALA A 120 -8.31 -17.89 5.88
N GLY A 121 -8.81 -18.36 4.74
CA GLY A 121 -9.14 -19.76 4.50
C GLY A 121 -7.93 -20.71 4.50
N TYR A 122 -6.72 -20.19 4.34
CA TYR A 122 -5.48 -20.97 4.24
C TYR A 122 -4.59 -20.84 5.49
N ARG A 123 -5.08 -20.25 6.57
CA ARG A 123 -4.28 -19.93 7.78
C ARG A 123 -3.47 -21.10 8.35
N GLN A 124 -3.97 -22.35 8.23
CA GLN A 124 -3.24 -23.52 8.73
C GLN A 124 -1.98 -23.85 7.93
N ARG A 125 -1.91 -23.40 6.67
CA ARG A 125 -0.80 -23.61 5.74
C ARG A 125 0.12 -22.40 5.62
N LEU A 126 -0.27 -21.28 6.23
CA LEU A 126 0.41 -20.01 6.08
C LEU A 126 1.00 -19.53 7.41
N ARG A 127 2.26 -19.09 7.37
CA ARG A 127 2.85 -18.29 8.44
C ARG A 127 3.20 -16.91 7.89
N PHE A 128 2.80 -15.87 8.59
CA PHE A 128 3.12 -14.48 8.24
C PHE A 128 4.25 -14.01 9.15
N GLU A 129 5.33 -13.49 8.57
CA GLU A 129 6.39 -12.85 9.34
C GLU A 129 5.90 -11.50 9.88
N GLU A 130 6.13 -11.25 11.17
CA GLU A 130 5.83 -9.95 11.76
C GLU A 130 6.88 -8.93 11.33
N LYS A 131 6.48 -7.65 11.27
CA LYS A 131 7.24 -6.53 10.69
C LYS A 131 8.63 -6.38 11.31
N SER A 132 9.64 -7.07 10.78
CA SER A 132 11.01 -6.59 10.74
C SER A 132 11.20 -5.89 9.40
N THR A 133 11.89 -4.76 9.42
CA THR A 133 11.75 -3.67 8.44
C THR A 133 11.98 -4.01 6.97
N ASP A 134 12.54 -5.17 6.62
CA ASP A 134 12.81 -5.56 5.23
C ASP A 134 12.46 -7.02 4.87
N ASP A 135 12.00 -7.85 5.82
CA ASP A 135 11.82 -9.30 5.64
C ASP A 135 10.35 -9.77 5.71
N GLU A 136 9.39 -8.85 5.63
CA GLU A 136 7.96 -9.24 5.59
C GLU A 136 7.68 -10.23 4.46
N ALA A 137 7.25 -11.44 4.81
CA ALA A 137 6.95 -12.50 3.89
C ALA A 137 5.78 -13.39 4.36
N ILE A 138 5.12 -14.01 3.38
CA ILE A 138 4.13 -15.05 3.58
C ILE A 138 4.81 -16.39 3.30
N TYR A 139 4.98 -17.22 4.34
CA TYR A 139 5.50 -18.58 4.23
C TYR A 139 4.36 -19.55 3.97
N ILE A 140 4.56 -20.46 3.02
CA ILE A 140 3.62 -21.53 2.69
C ILE A 140 4.26 -22.86 3.08
N GLU A 141 3.70 -23.50 4.12
CA GLU A 141 4.11 -24.82 4.64
C GLU A 141 5.61 -24.97 4.88
N ASP A 142 6.30 -23.88 5.22
CA ASP A 142 7.76 -23.79 5.37
C ASP A 142 8.59 -24.24 4.15
N ASN A 143 7.94 -24.51 3.01
CA ASN A 143 8.56 -24.94 1.76
C ASN A 143 8.73 -23.76 0.80
N PHE A 144 7.83 -22.78 0.87
CA PHE A 144 7.86 -21.60 0.03
C PHE A 144 7.73 -20.32 0.85
N LYS A 145 8.15 -19.20 0.25
CA LYS A 145 7.75 -17.88 0.73
C LYS A 145 7.53 -16.90 -0.40
N VAL A 146 6.68 -15.90 -0.17
CA VAL A 146 6.51 -14.72 -1.04
C VAL A 146 6.76 -13.47 -0.22
N ASP A 147 7.72 -12.63 -0.63
CA ASP A 147 8.07 -11.41 0.09
C ASP A 147 7.14 -10.22 -0.23
N ARG A 148 7.27 -9.12 0.52
CA ARG A 148 6.53 -7.87 0.34
C ARG A 148 6.72 -7.19 -1.02
N HIS A 149 7.68 -7.64 -1.83
CA HIS A 149 7.93 -7.13 -3.17
C HIS A 149 7.37 -8.07 -4.25
N GLY A 150 6.65 -9.12 -3.85
CA GLY A 150 6.09 -10.10 -4.77
C GLY A 150 7.11 -11.07 -5.33
N ASN A 151 8.28 -11.25 -4.73
CA ASN A 151 9.21 -12.31 -5.16
C ASN A 151 8.87 -13.62 -4.47
N ALA A 152 8.91 -14.71 -5.23
CA ALA A 152 8.67 -16.05 -4.72
C ALA A 152 9.99 -16.78 -4.49
N TYR A 153 10.01 -17.64 -3.48
CA TYR A 153 11.16 -18.44 -3.09
C TYR A 153 10.74 -19.86 -2.75
N VAL A 154 11.67 -20.78 -2.97
CA VAL A 154 11.59 -22.19 -2.59
C VAL A 154 12.69 -22.51 -1.60
N LYS A 155 12.40 -23.34 -0.60
CA LYS A 155 13.38 -23.85 0.35
C LYS A 155 14.12 -25.05 -0.22
N ASP A 156 15.44 -25.03 -0.11
CA ASP A 156 16.34 -26.15 -0.40
C ASP A 156 17.29 -26.40 0.78
N GLU A 157 18.30 -27.25 0.59
CA GLU A 157 19.27 -27.63 1.62
C GLU A 157 20.15 -26.45 2.09
N HIS A 158 20.22 -25.37 1.32
CA HIS A 158 21.02 -24.17 1.61
C HIS A 158 20.16 -22.97 2.06
N GLY A 159 18.83 -23.11 2.07
CA GLY A 159 17.91 -22.06 2.50
C GLY A 159 16.90 -21.70 1.42
N TYR A 160 16.43 -20.46 1.41
CA TYR A 160 15.47 -20.00 0.41
C TYR A 160 16.17 -19.46 -0.83
N ARG A 161 15.89 -20.03 -1.99
CA ARG A 161 16.30 -19.48 -3.29
C ARG A 161 15.11 -18.94 -4.08
N ARG A 162 15.35 -17.87 -4.83
CA ARG A 162 14.31 -17.23 -5.65
C ARG A 162 13.85 -18.15 -6.77
N ILE A 163 12.55 -18.09 -7.08
CA ILE A 163 11.91 -18.75 -8.22
C ILE A 163 11.06 -17.74 -8.99
N CYS A 164 10.94 -17.98 -10.29
CA CYS A 164 10.10 -17.22 -11.19
C CYS A 164 8.73 -17.88 -11.29
N ILE A 165 7.69 -17.13 -10.90
CA ILE A 165 6.29 -17.47 -11.13
C ILE A 165 5.72 -16.36 -12.01
N VAL A 166 5.24 -16.74 -13.19
CA VAL A 166 4.60 -15.80 -14.12
C VAL A 166 3.11 -15.79 -13.83
N VAL A 167 2.64 -14.69 -13.25
CA VAL A 167 1.21 -14.45 -13.06
C VAL A 167 0.60 -14.19 -14.44
N LYS A 168 -0.33 -15.04 -14.88
CA LYS A 168 -1.00 -14.91 -16.18
C LYS A 168 -2.42 -14.37 -15.97
N GLY A 169 -2.83 -13.43 -16.83
CA GLY A 169 -4.16 -12.79 -16.80
C GLY A 169 -4.14 -11.36 -16.23
N SER A 170 -5.27 -10.65 -16.34
CA SER A 170 -5.45 -9.39 -15.61
C SER A 170 -5.83 -9.73 -14.17
N LEU A 171 -5.04 -9.25 -13.21
CA LEU A 171 -5.44 -9.29 -11.81
C LEU A 171 -6.66 -8.38 -11.67
N SER A 172 -7.85 -8.96 -11.47
CA SER A 172 -9.07 -8.20 -11.29
C SER A 172 -8.93 -7.28 -10.07
N GLU A 173 -9.48 -6.06 -10.17
CA GLU A 173 -9.54 -5.14 -9.03
C GLU A 173 -10.16 -5.86 -7.84
N THR A 174 -9.36 -6.06 -6.79
CA THR A 174 -9.75 -6.76 -5.57
C THR A 174 -9.71 -5.75 -4.45
N CYS A 175 -10.79 -5.69 -3.67
CA CYS A 175 -10.91 -4.78 -2.52
C CYS A 175 -11.07 -5.58 -1.24
N VAL A 176 -10.50 -5.06 -0.16
CA VAL A 176 -10.68 -5.58 1.20
C VAL A 176 -11.55 -4.60 1.98
N GLU A 177 -12.57 -5.10 2.65
CA GLU A 177 -13.35 -4.31 3.60
C GLU A 177 -12.54 -4.08 4.87
N THR A 178 -12.32 -2.82 5.24
CA THR A 178 -11.54 -2.42 6.43
C THR A 178 -12.32 -1.41 7.28
N PRO A 179 -11.91 -1.15 8.52
CA PRO A 179 -12.52 -0.10 9.34
C PRO A 179 -12.49 1.31 8.73
N ILE A 180 -11.62 1.56 7.75
CA ILE A 180 -11.55 2.83 7.02
C ILE A 180 -12.30 2.81 5.68
N GLY A 181 -12.98 1.71 5.36
CA GLY A 181 -13.73 1.50 4.13
C GLY A 181 -13.06 0.48 3.20
N ARG A 182 -13.47 0.51 1.93
CA ARG A 182 -12.96 -0.40 0.89
C ARG A 182 -11.58 0.03 0.46
N VAL A 183 -10.59 -0.82 0.70
CA VAL A 183 -9.21 -0.60 0.27
C VAL A 183 -8.94 -1.49 -0.94
N SER A 184 -8.65 -0.88 -2.09
CA SER A 184 -8.21 -1.61 -3.28
C SER A 184 -6.78 -2.11 -3.09
N LEU A 185 -6.55 -3.36 -3.48
CA LEU A 185 -5.19 -3.92 -3.57
C LEU A 185 -4.49 -3.33 -4.79
N ASP A 186 -3.25 -2.89 -4.61
CA ASP A 186 -2.41 -2.45 -5.70
C ASP A 186 -1.81 -3.64 -6.48
N GLU A 187 -1.10 -3.36 -7.56
CA GLU A 187 -0.50 -4.39 -8.42
C GLU A 187 0.48 -5.29 -7.64
N THR A 188 1.21 -4.72 -6.68
CA THR A 188 2.15 -5.45 -5.83
C THR A 188 1.41 -6.44 -4.94
N ALA A 189 0.39 -5.98 -4.21
CA ALA A 189 -0.44 -6.82 -3.35
C ALA A 189 -1.15 -7.93 -4.15
N LEU A 190 -1.69 -7.60 -5.32
CA LEU A 190 -2.30 -8.58 -6.22
C LEU A 190 -1.28 -9.61 -6.74
N THR A 191 -0.05 -9.18 -7.02
CA THR A 191 1.05 -10.07 -7.42
C THR A 191 1.44 -11.02 -6.30
N ILE A 192 1.55 -10.52 -5.07
CA ILE A 192 1.82 -11.34 -3.88
C ILE A 192 0.69 -12.37 -3.72
N LEU A 193 -0.57 -11.92 -3.72
CA LEU A 193 -1.74 -12.78 -3.60
C LEU A 193 -1.74 -13.91 -4.64
N ALA A 194 -1.54 -13.56 -5.92
CA ALA A 194 -1.54 -14.52 -7.01
C ALA A 194 -0.43 -15.57 -6.86
N LYS A 195 0.79 -15.15 -6.48
CA LYS A 195 1.90 -16.06 -6.25
C LYS A 195 1.68 -16.95 -5.03
N THR A 196 1.15 -16.41 -3.94
CA THR A 196 0.80 -17.20 -2.76
C THR A 196 -0.27 -18.24 -3.09
N MET A 197 -1.32 -17.86 -3.81
CA MET A 197 -2.38 -18.78 -4.24
C MET A 197 -1.86 -19.87 -5.18
N PHE A 198 -0.97 -19.51 -6.11
CA PHE A 198 -0.28 -20.50 -6.95
C PHE A 198 0.54 -21.48 -6.10
N LEU A 199 1.31 -21.00 -5.13
CA LEU A 199 2.16 -21.86 -4.30
C LEU A 199 1.39 -22.72 -3.29
N LEU A 200 0.18 -22.30 -2.91
CA LEU A 200 -0.74 -23.13 -2.13
C LEU A 200 -1.24 -24.34 -2.93
N ASN A 201 -1.33 -24.23 -4.26
CA ASN A 201 -1.77 -25.30 -5.15
C ASN A 201 -1.07 -25.20 -6.52
N PRO A 202 0.20 -25.61 -6.60
CA PRO A 202 1.02 -25.36 -7.79
C PRO A 202 0.57 -26.20 -8.97
N ASN A 203 0.56 -25.59 -10.16
CA ASN A 203 0.37 -26.33 -11.40
C ASN A 203 1.66 -27.07 -11.78
N LEU A 204 1.69 -28.39 -11.58
CA LEU A 204 2.86 -29.23 -11.85
C LEU A 204 3.11 -29.46 -13.36
N GLU A 205 2.17 -29.08 -14.22
CA GLU A 205 2.33 -29.03 -15.68
C GLU A 205 3.04 -27.76 -16.15
N ASP A 206 3.22 -26.75 -15.28
CA ASP A 206 4.02 -25.57 -15.60
C ASP A 206 5.52 -25.95 -15.62
N GLU A 207 6.05 -26.17 -16.82
CA GLU A 207 7.46 -26.57 -17.00
C GLU A 207 8.45 -25.56 -16.42
N VAL A 208 8.13 -24.26 -16.45
CA VAL A 208 9.01 -23.22 -15.91
C VAL A 208 9.08 -23.37 -14.40
N PHE A 209 7.94 -23.54 -13.73
CA PHE A 209 7.90 -23.80 -12.29
C PHE A 209 8.59 -25.14 -11.97
N ARG A 210 8.21 -26.23 -12.64
CA ARG A 210 8.72 -27.59 -12.38
C ARG A 210 10.24 -27.68 -12.45
N ARG A 211 10.87 -27.09 -13.49
CA ARG A 211 12.33 -27.07 -13.66
C ARG A 211 13.06 -26.32 -12.55
N GLN A 212 12.36 -25.43 -11.85
CA GLN A 212 12.92 -24.65 -10.75
C GLN A 212 12.72 -25.33 -9.39
N MET A 213 12.18 -26.55 -9.28
CA MET A 213 11.93 -27.21 -8.00
C MET A 213 13.01 -28.27 -7.67
N PRO A 214 13.47 -28.39 -6.41
CA PRO A 214 14.26 -29.53 -5.96
C PRO A 214 13.51 -30.86 -6.12
N SER A 215 14.20 -31.92 -6.53
CA SER A 215 13.58 -33.22 -6.84
C SER A 215 12.77 -33.81 -5.69
N ARG A 216 13.26 -33.67 -4.45
CA ARG A 216 12.54 -34.14 -3.24
C ARG A 216 11.20 -33.42 -3.07
N MET A 217 11.16 -32.12 -3.36
CA MET A 217 9.93 -31.35 -3.19
C MET A 217 8.95 -31.60 -4.35
N LEU A 218 9.44 -31.82 -5.58
CA LEU A 218 8.58 -32.27 -6.67
C LEU A 218 7.89 -33.59 -6.34
N ALA A 219 8.62 -34.57 -5.82
CA ALA A 219 8.04 -35.85 -5.41
C ALA A 219 6.95 -35.67 -4.35
N ALA A 220 7.19 -34.84 -3.34
CA ALA A 220 6.20 -34.55 -2.30
C ALA A 220 4.94 -33.85 -2.85
N LEU A 221 5.10 -32.91 -3.79
CA LEU A 221 3.96 -32.23 -4.43
C LEU A 221 3.15 -33.17 -5.34
N GLU A 222 3.83 -34.06 -6.06
CA GLU A 222 3.18 -35.08 -6.90
C GLU A 222 2.38 -36.08 -6.04
N GLU A 223 2.92 -36.50 -4.91
CA GLU A 223 2.23 -37.38 -3.94
C GLU A 223 0.98 -36.70 -3.37
N GLN A 224 1.09 -35.44 -2.90
CA GLN A 224 -0.05 -34.66 -2.41
C GLN A 224 -1.15 -34.46 -3.48
N SER A 225 -0.76 -34.28 -4.75
CA SER A 225 -1.72 -34.17 -5.86
C SER A 225 -2.45 -35.46 -6.16
N GLN A 226 -1.84 -36.62 -5.88
CA GLN A 226 -2.44 -37.95 -6.11
C GLN A 226 -3.36 -38.39 -4.96
N GLU A 227 -3.10 -37.94 -3.74
CA GLU A 227 -3.92 -38.28 -2.55
C GLU A 227 -5.32 -37.64 -2.54
N GLY A 228 -5.64 -36.77 -3.52
CA GLY A 228 -6.99 -36.26 -3.69
C GLY A 228 -7.51 -35.43 -2.51
N MET A 229 -6.62 -34.83 -1.70
CA MET A 229 -7.04 -33.82 -0.74
C MET A 229 -7.82 -32.74 -1.48
N PRO A 230 -9.01 -32.39 -0.98
CA PRO A 230 -10.07 -31.95 -1.86
C PRO A 230 -9.74 -30.60 -2.47
N PHE A 231 -9.71 -30.62 -3.79
CA PHE A 231 -9.65 -29.47 -4.68
C PHE A 231 -10.98 -28.69 -4.55
N TRP A 232 -11.13 -27.86 -3.52
CA TRP A 232 -12.29 -26.99 -3.34
C TRP A 232 -11.96 -25.51 -3.64
N PRO A 233 -12.94 -24.78 -4.18
CA PRO A 233 -13.31 -24.80 -5.58
C PRO A 233 -12.24 -24.09 -6.43
N ARG A 234 -12.31 -24.27 -7.76
CA ARG A 234 -11.79 -23.23 -8.67
C ARG A 234 -12.50 -21.93 -8.28
N LEU A 235 -11.84 -21.08 -7.50
CA LEU A 235 -12.26 -19.70 -7.33
C LEU A 235 -12.11 -19.07 -8.72
N ASN A 236 -13.19 -19.12 -9.50
CA ASN A 236 -13.39 -18.20 -10.59
C ASN A 236 -13.34 -16.80 -9.97
N PHE A 237 -12.18 -16.16 -10.03
CA PHE A 237 -12.01 -14.72 -9.76
C PHE A 237 -12.65 -13.87 -10.89
N PHE A 238 -13.68 -14.39 -11.54
CA PHE A 238 -14.53 -13.67 -12.47
C PHE A 238 -15.95 -13.74 -11.89
N PRO A 239 -16.56 -12.61 -11.51
CA PRO A 239 -18.01 -12.60 -11.35
C PRO A 239 -18.60 -12.92 -12.72
N ASP A 240 -19.17 -14.12 -12.83
CA ASP A 240 -20.08 -14.43 -13.92
C ASP A 240 -21.24 -13.45 -13.81
N LYS A 241 -21.45 -12.66 -14.86
CA LYS A 241 -22.56 -11.71 -14.96
C LYS A 241 -23.85 -12.47 -15.18
N THR A 242 -24.34 -13.20 -14.19
CA THR A 242 -25.72 -13.70 -14.14
C THR A 242 -25.95 -14.27 -12.76
N MET A 243 -26.72 -13.55 -11.96
CA MET A 243 -27.83 -14.06 -11.13
C MET A 243 -28.41 -12.85 -10.38
N ILE A 244 -29.25 -12.11 -11.10
CA ILE A 244 -30.35 -11.35 -10.52
C ILE A 244 -31.53 -12.32 -10.62
N GLU A 245 -31.94 -12.89 -9.49
CA GLU A 245 -33.35 -13.08 -9.10
C GLU A 245 -33.46 -12.89 -7.59
#